data_AF-A0A1V5TDE1-F1
#
_entry.id   AF-A0A1V5TDE1-F1
#
_cell.length_a   1.000
_cell.length_b   1.000
_cell.length_c   1.000
_cell.angle_alpha   90.00
_cell.angle_beta   90.00
_cell.angle_gamma   90.00
#
_symmetry.space_group_name_H-M   'P 1'
#
loop_
_entity.id
_entity.type
_entity.pdbx_description
1 polymer ?
#
loop_
_entity_poly.entity_id
_entity_poly.type
_entity_poly.pdbx_seq_one_letter_code
_entity_poly.pdbx_strand_id
1 'polypeptide(L)'
;MDFGNGITVKGCYAIGRTLVYQYHVNEDWYAPENIKTDLIENLKKSGYSELYFNNNINVEYQYFFENRLREQISIKSYELANLNFDLGEYISIDGHPKAKGVNLKLRPPMGWQIEEGDRPNIVQKFLFKNYNYMIIVKDNIMFFSRKEMSELLSDDEYVNDFLSEVSSFLTNPQILNHRIVSVDKYPSLEFTMKGEMERLGIKMSIIQKCWVIFFEDKIVYLQSGGLANNEFAALEKLYDLVTNSVIFPEQYDY
;
A
#
# COMPACT_ATOMS: atom_id res chain seq x y z
N MET A 1 24.43 -31.50 4.62
CA MET A 1 23.83 -31.26 5.95
C MET A 1 22.50 -31.99 5.98
N ASP A 2 22.31 -32.88 6.94
CA ASP A 2 21.07 -33.65 7.15
C ASP A 2 20.24 -32.89 8.18
N PHE A 3 18.99 -32.58 7.84
CA PHE A 3 18.07 -31.84 8.70
C PHE A 3 17.16 -32.75 9.53
N GLY A 4 17.33 -34.08 9.42
CA GLY A 4 16.38 -35.08 9.94
C GLY A 4 15.26 -35.39 8.94
N ASN A 5 14.48 -36.44 9.21
CA ASN A 5 13.34 -36.91 8.40
C ASN A 5 13.67 -37.32 6.95
N GLY A 6 14.92 -37.67 6.66
CA GLY A 6 15.32 -38.17 5.33
C GLY A 6 15.46 -37.08 4.26
N ILE A 7 15.67 -35.81 4.67
CA ILE A 7 15.90 -34.68 3.76
C ILE A 7 17.35 -34.20 3.90
N THR A 8 18.10 -34.22 2.79
CA THR A 8 19.49 -33.74 2.76
C THR A 8 19.68 -32.66 1.70
N VAL A 9 20.54 -31.66 1.98
CA VAL A 9 20.84 -30.60 1.01
C VAL A 9 21.53 -31.18 -0.23
N LYS A 10 20.98 -30.93 -1.40
CA LYS A 10 21.61 -31.18 -2.71
C LYS A 10 22.43 -29.98 -3.17
N GLY A 11 21.89 -28.77 -3.01
CA GLY A 11 22.57 -27.55 -3.42
C GLY A 11 21.69 -26.31 -3.34
N CYS A 12 22.28 -25.16 -3.69
CA CYS A 12 21.59 -23.90 -3.83
C CYS A 12 22.17 -23.15 -5.02
N TYR A 13 21.32 -22.54 -5.84
CA TYR A 13 21.73 -21.65 -6.92
C TYR A 13 20.74 -20.50 -7.08
N ALA A 14 21.07 -19.53 -7.93
CA ALA A 14 20.17 -18.42 -8.27
C ALA A 14 19.88 -18.41 -9.77
N ILE A 15 18.62 -18.19 -10.15
CA ILE A 15 18.22 -17.87 -11.52
C ILE A 15 17.45 -16.56 -11.49
N GLY A 16 18.00 -15.52 -12.11
CA GLY A 16 17.42 -14.18 -12.05
C GLY A 16 17.27 -13.70 -10.61
N ARG A 17 16.03 -13.40 -10.20
CA ARG A 17 15.68 -13.01 -8.83
C ARG A 17 15.13 -14.15 -7.99
N THR A 18 15.42 -15.39 -8.34
CA THR A 18 14.92 -16.57 -7.63
C THR A 18 16.08 -17.33 -7.02
N LEU A 19 16.08 -17.48 -5.69
CA LEU A 19 16.95 -18.42 -4.99
C LEU A 19 16.30 -19.81 -5.05
N VAL A 20 17.04 -20.80 -5.53
CA VAL A 20 16.57 -22.17 -5.66
C VAL A 20 17.35 -23.05 -4.70
N TYR A 21 16.64 -23.63 -3.74
CA TYR A 21 17.16 -24.60 -2.79
C TYR A 21 16.77 -26.00 -3.24
N GLN A 22 17.76 -26.88 -3.36
CA GLN A 22 17.56 -28.26 -3.79
C GLN A 22 17.84 -29.22 -2.66
N TYR A 23 16.97 -30.22 -2.52
CA TYR A 23 17.03 -31.24 -1.48
C TYR A 23 16.91 -32.64 -2.09
N HIS A 24 17.63 -33.60 -1.53
CA HIS A 24 17.38 -35.01 -1.72
C HIS A 24 16.42 -35.52 -0.65
N VAL A 25 15.46 -36.34 -1.07
CA VAL A 25 14.47 -36.99 -0.20
C VAL A 25 14.49 -38.50 -0.42
N ASN A 26 13.96 -39.27 0.52
CA ASN A 26 13.83 -40.73 0.40
C ASN A 26 12.68 -41.14 -0.53
N GLU A 27 12.61 -42.43 -0.89
CA GLU A 27 11.59 -42.97 -1.81
C GLU A 27 10.16 -42.73 -1.32
N ASP A 28 9.94 -42.97 -0.03
CA ASP A 28 8.65 -42.87 0.66
C ASP A 28 8.31 -41.43 1.10
N TRP A 29 9.11 -40.43 0.71
CA TRP A 29 8.84 -39.05 1.07
C TRP A 29 7.74 -38.45 0.20
N TYR A 30 6.82 -37.75 0.85
CA TYR A 30 5.75 -36.98 0.22
C TYR A 30 5.71 -35.59 0.85
N ALA A 31 5.40 -34.58 0.04
CA ALA A 31 5.23 -33.22 0.53
C ALA A 31 3.97 -33.14 1.41
N PRO A 32 4.06 -32.59 2.64
CA PRO A 32 2.89 -32.26 3.43
C PRO A 32 1.96 -31.30 2.68
N GLU A 33 0.65 -31.42 2.86
CA GLU A 33 -0.34 -30.55 2.18
C GLU A 33 -0.09 -29.05 2.44
N ASN A 34 0.40 -28.71 3.64
CA ASN A 34 0.69 -27.36 4.09
C ASN A 34 2.16 -26.92 3.89
N ILE A 35 2.97 -27.67 3.13
CA ILE A 35 4.41 -27.42 3.00
C ILE A 35 4.77 -25.97 2.62
N LYS A 36 3.99 -25.34 1.73
CA LYS A 36 4.24 -23.95 1.31
C LYS A 36 4.04 -22.98 2.47
N THR A 37 2.98 -23.15 3.25
CA THR A 37 2.69 -22.33 4.44
C THR A 37 3.81 -22.47 5.47
N ASP A 38 4.24 -23.69 5.74
CA ASP A 38 5.31 -23.97 6.71
C ASP A 38 6.64 -23.36 6.27
N LEU A 39 6.96 -23.43 4.97
CA LEU A 39 8.16 -22.78 4.41
C LEU A 39 8.10 -21.25 4.55
N ILE A 40 6.95 -20.63 4.27
CA ILE A 40 6.76 -19.19 4.47
C ILE A 40 6.92 -18.83 5.95
N GLU A 41 6.31 -19.58 6.87
CA GLU A 41 6.47 -19.35 8.30
C GLU A 41 7.91 -19.50 8.76
N ASN A 42 8.64 -20.48 8.25
CA ASN A 42 10.05 -20.67 8.58
C ASN A 42 10.90 -19.51 8.09
N LEU A 43 10.65 -19.00 6.87
CA LEU A 43 11.30 -17.79 6.35
C LEU A 43 10.98 -16.54 7.18
N LYS A 44 9.76 -16.45 7.72
CA LYS A 44 9.36 -15.38 8.65
C LYS A 44 10.10 -15.51 9.98
N LYS A 45 10.11 -16.72 10.59
CA LYS A 45 10.79 -17.01 11.86
C LYS A 45 12.30 -16.81 11.78
N SER A 46 12.92 -17.08 10.64
CA SER A 46 14.36 -16.88 10.42
C SER A 46 14.75 -15.44 10.09
N GLY A 47 13.77 -14.53 9.92
CA GLY A 47 14.00 -13.14 9.53
C GLY A 47 14.37 -12.92 8.05
N TYR A 48 14.32 -13.96 7.21
CA TYR A 48 14.64 -13.82 5.78
C TYR A 48 13.48 -13.32 4.94
N SER A 49 12.24 -13.44 5.41
CA SER A 49 11.04 -13.01 4.67
C SER A 49 11.10 -11.52 4.31
N GLU A 50 11.46 -10.65 5.26
CA GLU A 50 11.55 -9.20 5.02
C GLU A 50 12.69 -8.85 4.06
N LEU A 51 13.85 -9.48 4.22
CA LEU A 51 14.98 -9.31 3.30
C LEU A 51 14.59 -9.69 1.87
N TYR A 52 13.95 -10.85 1.69
CA TYR A 52 13.57 -11.35 0.37
C TYR A 52 12.46 -10.50 -0.25
N PHE A 53 11.47 -10.09 0.53
CA PHE A 53 10.43 -9.18 0.07
C PHE A 53 10.98 -7.82 -0.38
N ASN A 54 11.77 -7.16 0.48
CA ASN A 54 12.34 -5.84 0.20
C ASN A 54 13.29 -5.85 -0.99
N ASN A 55 13.97 -6.97 -1.23
CA ASN A 55 14.84 -7.16 -2.36
C ASN A 55 14.16 -7.93 -3.50
N ASN A 56 12.83 -8.03 -3.57
CA ASN A 56 12.11 -8.72 -4.65
C ASN A 56 12.75 -10.08 -5.05
N ILE A 57 13.14 -10.88 -4.05
CA ILE A 57 13.73 -12.21 -4.20
C ILE A 57 12.61 -13.23 -4.04
N ASN A 58 12.41 -14.05 -5.06
CA ASN A 58 11.58 -15.24 -4.98
C ASN A 58 12.39 -16.39 -4.40
N VAL A 59 11.70 -17.35 -3.79
CA VAL A 59 12.33 -18.57 -3.28
C VAL A 59 11.66 -19.77 -3.89
N GLU A 60 12.45 -20.75 -4.33
CA GLU A 60 11.97 -22.03 -4.82
C GLU A 60 12.64 -23.16 -4.07
N TYR A 61 11.85 -24.16 -3.69
CA TYR A 61 12.30 -25.39 -3.05
C TYR A 61 12.03 -26.55 -3.99
N GLN A 62 13.07 -27.28 -4.36
CA GLN A 62 12.99 -28.45 -5.24
C GLN A 62 13.42 -29.70 -4.48
N TYR A 63 12.57 -30.71 -4.46
CA TYR A 63 12.80 -31.97 -3.76
C TYR A 63 13.01 -33.08 -4.78
N PHE A 64 14.11 -33.82 -4.67
CA PHE A 64 14.51 -34.88 -5.59
C PHE A 64 14.63 -36.22 -4.90
N PHE A 65 14.00 -37.25 -5.46
CA PHE A 65 14.40 -38.64 -5.17
C PHE A 65 15.33 -39.09 -6.29
N GLU A 66 16.57 -39.44 -5.94
CA GLU A 66 17.67 -39.62 -6.90
C GLU A 66 17.80 -38.39 -7.82
N ASN A 67 17.50 -38.56 -9.12
CA ASN A 67 17.52 -37.50 -10.14
C ASN A 67 16.12 -37.09 -10.63
N ARG A 68 15.04 -37.58 -10.00
CA ARG A 68 13.66 -37.24 -10.36
C ARG A 68 13.12 -36.16 -9.43
N LEU A 69 12.63 -35.06 -10.01
CA LEU A 69 11.92 -34.02 -9.26
C LEU A 69 10.62 -34.63 -8.71
N ARG A 70 10.48 -34.61 -7.38
CA ARG A 70 9.31 -35.09 -6.64
C ARG A 70 8.33 -33.97 -6.38
N GLU A 71 8.82 -32.82 -5.97
CA GLU A 71 8.00 -31.66 -5.64
C GLU A 71 8.75 -30.36 -5.90
N GLN A 72 8.02 -29.32 -6.27
CA GLN A 72 8.52 -27.97 -6.46
C GLN A 72 7.57 -26.94 -5.84
N ILE A 73 8.07 -26.20 -4.86
CA ILE A 73 7.32 -25.11 -4.22
C ILE A 73 7.96 -23.79 -4.57
N SER A 74 7.23 -22.96 -5.31
CA SER A 74 7.62 -21.59 -5.58
C SER A 74 6.88 -20.63 -4.64
N ILE A 75 7.64 -19.76 -3.99
CA ILE A 75 7.17 -18.67 -3.13
C ILE A 75 7.62 -17.36 -3.78
N LYS A 76 6.66 -16.55 -4.21
CA LYS A 76 6.94 -15.23 -4.75
C LYS A 76 7.28 -14.26 -3.63
N SER A 77 8.12 -13.28 -3.93
CA SER A 77 8.56 -12.26 -2.96
C SER A 77 7.39 -11.60 -2.21
N TYR A 78 6.29 -11.29 -2.90
CA TYR A 78 5.10 -10.66 -2.31
C TYR A 78 4.36 -11.57 -1.29
N GLU A 79 4.49 -12.89 -1.40
CA GLU A 79 3.89 -13.84 -0.46
C GLU A 79 4.62 -13.86 0.90
N LEU A 80 5.83 -13.27 0.93
CA LEU A 80 6.64 -13.10 2.14
C LEU A 80 6.35 -11.77 2.85
N ALA A 81 5.52 -10.91 2.27
CA ALA A 81 5.11 -9.66 2.89
C ALA A 81 4.36 -9.95 4.20
N ASN A 82 4.79 -9.34 5.30
CA ASN A 82 4.09 -9.41 6.58
C ASN A 82 3.11 -8.24 6.71
N LEU A 83 2.15 -8.17 5.79
CA LEU A 83 1.18 -7.09 5.71
C LEU A 83 -0.22 -7.62 6.01
N ASN A 84 -0.93 -6.92 6.90
CA ASN A 84 -2.34 -7.17 7.18
C ASN A 84 -3.19 -6.25 6.29
N PHE A 85 -4.14 -6.83 5.55
CA PHE A 85 -5.05 -6.08 4.67
C PHE A 85 -6.46 -5.92 5.26
N ASP A 86 -6.71 -6.47 6.46
CA ASP A 86 -7.98 -6.32 7.15
C ASP A 86 -8.14 -4.87 7.63
N LEU A 87 -9.37 -4.36 7.55
CA LEU A 87 -9.73 -3.05 8.07
C LEU A 87 -10.42 -3.19 9.44
N GLY A 88 -10.24 -2.19 10.28
CA GLY A 88 -10.93 -2.09 11.57
C GLY A 88 -12.36 -1.58 11.45
N GLU A 89 -12.90 -1.19 12.61
CA GLU A 89 -14.21 -0.54 12.69
C GLU A 89 -14.19 0.88 12.10
N TYR A 90 -15.38 1.38 11.76
CA TYR A 90 -15.53 2.75 11.29
C TYR A 90 -15.09 3.77 12.33
N ILE A 91 -14.28 4.73 11.91
CA ILE A 91 -14.00 5.95 12.65
C ILE A 91 -14.64 7.14 11.92
N SER A 92 -14.98 8.19 12.67
CA SER A 92 -15.61 9.40 12.16
C SER A 92 -14.73 10.61 12.44
N ILE A 93 -14.63 11.53 11.50
CA ILE A 93 -14.02 12.85 11.72
C ILE A 93 -15.04 13.96 12.04
N ASP A 94 -16.33 13.59 12.12
CA ASP A 94 -17.40 14.51 12.46
C ASP A 94 -17.14 15.29 13.75
N GLY A 95 -17.43 16.59 13.74
CA GLY A 95 -17.17 17.50 14.85
C GLY A 95 -15.69 17.82 15.12
N HIS A 96 -14.73 17.23 14.39
CA HIS A 96 -13.32 17.55 14.60
C HIS A 96 -13.00 18.97 14.11
N PRO A 97 -12.32 19.83 14.89
CA PRO A 97 -12.07 21.23 14.50
C PRO A 97 -11.34 21.37 13.15
N LYS A 98 -10.39 20.47 12.87
CA LYS A 98 -9.64 20.43 11.61
C LYS A 98 -10.45 19.88 10.42
N ALA A 99 -11.59 19.23 10.66
CA ALA A 99 -12.46 18.71 9.60
C ALA A 99 -13.37 19.79 8.99
N LYS A 100 -13.46 20.98 9.60
CA LYS A 100 -14.15 22.15 9.02
C LYS A 100 -15.60 21.87 8.58
N GLY A 101 -16.31 21.07 9.37
CA GLY A 101 -17.69 20.67 9.09
C GLY A 101 -17.84 19.50 8.13
N VAL A 102 -16.77 18.97 7.53
CA VAL A 102 -16.84 17.75 6.73
C VAL A 102 -17.10 16.55 7.63
N ASN A 103 -18.25 15.89 7.44
CA ASN A 103 -18.56 14.61 8.04
C ASN A 103 -18.14 13.46 7.13
N LEU A 104 -17.05 12.78 7.50
CA LEU A 104 -16.54 11.61 6.81
C LEU A 104 -16.30 10.47 7.80
N LYS A 105 -16.65 9.26 7.39
CA LYS A 105 -16.31 8.02 8.07
C LYS A 105 -15.50 7.11 7.17
N LEU A 106 -14.57 6.35 7.73
CA LEU A 106 -13.74 5.38 7.03
C LEU A 106 -13.24 4.31 8.00
N ARG A 107 -12.72 3.20 7.47
CA ARG A 107 -12.12 2.12 8.27
C ARG A 107 -10.59 2.17 8.16
N PRO A 108 -9.87 2.37 9.27
CA PRO A 108 -8.41 2.35 9.26
C PRO A 108 -7.90 0.91 9.06
N PRO A 109 -6.68 0.72 8.53
CA PRO A 109 -6.05 -0.60 8.50
C PRO A 109 -5.86 -1.18 9.90
N MET A 110 -6.10 -2.47 10.06
CA MET A 110 -5.91 -3.14 11.35
C MET A 110 -4.41 -3.22 11.70
N GLY A 111 -4.07 -2.81 12.93
CA GLY A 111 -2.69 -2.79 13.43
C GLY A 111 -1.90 -1.53 13.09
N TRP A 112 -2.50 -0.54 12.43
CA TRP A 112 -1.90 0.77 12.22
C TRP A 112 -2.17 1.68 13.42
N GLN A 113 -1.19 2.51 13.78
CA GLN A 113 -1.33 3.49 14.85
C GLN A 113 -2.12 4.69 14.34
N ILE A 114 -3.17 5.08 15.05
CA ILE A 114 -4.03 6.22 14.68
C ILE A 114 -3.68 7.41 15.56
N GLU A 115 -3.35 8.53 14.93
CA GLU A 115 -2.97 9.77 15.61
C GLU A 115 -3.71 10.98 15.01
N GLU A 116 -3.88 12.02 15.81
CA GLU A 116 -4.27 13.33 15.30
C GLU A 116 -3.10 13.98 14.53
N GLY A 117 -3.38 14.71 13.45
CA GLY A 117 -2.32 15.34 12.68
C GLY A 117 -1.72 16.58 13.37
N ASP A 118 -0.38 16.68 13.42
CA ASP A 118 0.31 17.81 14.08
C ASP A 118 0.12 19.18 13.41
N ARG A 119 -0.19 19.19 12.11
CA ARG A 119 -0.27 20.42 11.31
C ARG A 119 -1.72 20.87 11.13
N PRO A 120 -1.96 22.17 10.85
CA PRO A 120 -3.27 22.64 10.45
C PRO A 120 -3.85 21.78 9.31
N ASN A 121 -5.17 21.60 9.32
CA ASN A 121 -5.93 20.86 8.31
C ASN A 121 -5.70 19.35 8.26
N ILE A 122 -4.65 18.80 8.90
CA ILE A 122 -4.47 17.34 8.99
C ILE A 122 -5.32 16.84 10.15
N VAL A 123 -6.42 16.18 9.83
CA VAL A 123 -7.40 15.72 10.81
C VAL A 123 -6.87 14.50 11.55
N GLN A 124 -6.50 13.46 10.81
CA GLN A 124 -5.96 12.22 11.36
C GLN A 124 -4.87 11.63 10.45
N LYS A 125 -3.99 10.84 11.04
CA LYS A 125 -2.95 10.05 10.38
C LYS A 125 -2.99 8.62 10.90
N PHE A 126 -2.90 7.65 9.99
CA PHE A 126 -2.66 6.24 10.29
C PHE A 126 -1.21 5.94 9.96
N LEU A 127 -0.47 5.32 10.87
CA LEU A 127 0.97 5.12 10.77
C LEU A 127 1.33 3.63 10.84
N PHE A 128 2.23 3.20 9.96
CA PHE A 128 2.84 1.88 9.96
C PHE A 128 4.27 1.96 9.44
N LYS A 129 5.27 1.76 10.31
CA LYS A 129 6.69 1.93 9.97
C LYS A 129 6.95 3.31 9.32
N ASN A 130 7.41 3.31 8.06
CA ASN A 130 7.69 4.50 7.26
C ASN A 130 6.52 4.92 6.35
N TYR A 131 5.35 4.30 6.53
CA TYR A 131 4.15 4.52 5.72
C TYR A 131 3.09 5.21 6.53
N ASN A 132 2.30 6.03 5.85
CA ASN A 132 1.17 6.71 6.44
C ASN A 132 0.00 6.79 5.48
N TYR A 133 -1.19 6.95 6.06
CA TYR A 133 -2.41 7.37 5.39
C TYR A 133 -2.98 8.57 6.16
N MET A 134 -3.23 9.69 5.50
CA MET A 134 -3.63 10.94 6.14
C MET A 134 -4.94 11.45 5.58
N ILE A 135 -5.74 12.05 6.45
CA ILE A 135 -6.96 12.78 6.09
C ILE A 135 -6.68 14.26 6.29
N ILE A 136 -6.76 15.04 5.21
CA ILE A 136 -6.51 16.48 5.22
C ILE A 136 -7.73 17.20 4.67
N VAL A 137 -8.24 18.19 5.38
CA VAL A 137 -9.41 18.98 4.94
C VAL A 137 -9.04 20.44 4.82
N LYS A 138 -9.15 20.97 3.60
CA LYS A 138 -8.88 22.38 3.28
C LYS A 138 -10.16 23.07 2.83
N ASP A 139 -10.19 24.39 2.96
CA ASP A 139 -11.22 25.19 2.33
C ASP A 139 -10.95 25.25 0.83
N ASN A 140 -12.01 25.16 0.04
CA ASN A 140 -11.96 25.43 -1.38
C ASN A 140 -12.24 26.92 -1.63
N ILE A 141 -11.64 27.49 -2.67
CA ILE A 141 -11.83 28.92 -3.01
C ILE A 141 -13.26 29.18 -3.49
N MET A 142 -13.88 28.16 -4.11
CA MET A 142 -15.22 28.23 -4.66
C MET A 142 -16.02 26.99 -4.27
N PHE A 143 -17.34 27.13 -4.23
CA PHE A 143 -18.26 26.01 -4.14
C PHE A 143 -18.38 25.35 -5.52
N PHE A 144 -18.22 24.03 -5.58
CA PHE A 144 -18.53 23.24 -6.77
C PHE A 144 -19.57 22.17 -6.45
N SER A 145 -20.66 22.14 -7.21
CA SER A 145 -21.52 20.97 -7.24
C SER A 145 -20.76 19.77 -7.83
N ARG A 146 -21.23 18.55 -7.52
CA ARG A 146 -20.65 17.32 -8.07
C ARG A 146 -20.65 17.31 -9.60
N LYS A 147 -21.66 17.93 -10.23
CA LYS A 147 -21.76 18.01 -11.69
C LYS A 147 -20.67 18.93 -12.26
N GLU A 148 -20.57 20.15 -11.75
CA GLU A 148 -19.56 21.13 -12.18
C GLU A 148 -18.14 20.56 -12.02
N MET A 149 -17.87 19.88 -10.91
CA MET A 149 -16.57 19.27 -10.70
C MET A 149 -16.29 18.10 -11.65
N SER A 150 -17.30 17.31 -12.00
CA SER A 150 -17.14 16.24 -12.99
C SER A 150 -16.82 16.79 -14.38
N GLU A 151 -17.43 17.92 -14.76
CA GLU A 151 -17.14 18.64 -16.01
C GLU A 151 -15.71 19.19 -15.99
N LEU A 152 -15.30 19.81 -14.88
CA LEU A 152 -13.96 20.39 -14.72
C LEU A 152 -12.85 19.32 -14.70
N LEU A 153 -13.07 18.17 -14.04
CA LEU A 153 -12.12 17.05 -14.06
C LEU A 153 -12.03 16.37 -15.43
N SER A 154 -13.00 16.59 -16.32
CA SER A 154 -12.93 16.10 -17.70
C SER A 154 -12.06 16.98 -18.61
N ASP A 155 -11.57 18.12 -18.11
CA ASP A 155 -10.63 19.00 -18.80
C ASP A 155 -9.19 18.62 -18.46
N ASP A 156 -8.46 18.11 -19.46
CA ASP A 156 -7.07 17.69 -19.31
C ASP A 156 -6.15 18.87 -18.94
N GLU A 157 -6.41 20.09 -19.39
CA GLU A 157 -5.60 21.26 -19.04
C GLU A 157 -5.72 21.56 -17.54
N TYR A 158 -6.95 21.58 -17.03
CA TYR A 158 -7.22 21.73 -15.60
C TYR A 158 -6.55 20.63 -14.76
N VAL A 159 -6.69 19.36 -15.18
CA VAL A 159 -6.10 18.23 -14.45
C VAL A 159 -4.58 18.32 -14.43
N ASN A 160 -3.95 18.67 -15.56
CA ASN A 160 -2.50 18.79 -15.65
C ASN A 160 -1.96 19.95 -14.80
N ASP A 161 -2.61 21.11 -14.83
CA ASP A 161 -2.25 22.26 -14.00
C ASP A 161 -2.37 21.94 -12.52
N PHE A 162 -3.48 21.31 -12.13
CA PHE A 162 -3.70 20.86 -10.76
C PHE A 162 -2.61 19.88 -10.31
N LEU A 163 -2.28 18.87 -11.13
CA LEU A 163 -1.24 17.88 -10.83
C LEU A 163 0.16 18.50 -10.70
N SER A 164 0.46 19.51 -11.52
CA SER A 164 1.69 20.29 -11.44
C SER A 164 1.77 21.05 -10.11
N GLU A 165 0.69 21.73 -9.72
CA GLU A 165 0.64 22.47 -8.45
C GLU A 165 0.80 21.55 -7.24
N VAL A 166 0.01 20.47 -7.17
CA VAL A 166 0.04 19.56 -6.01
C VAL A 166 1.34 18.78 -5.89
N SER A 167 2.14 18.65 -6.96
CA SER A 167 3.43 17.96 -6.91
C SER A 167 4.62 18.90 -6.70
N SER A 168 4.41 20.21 -6.81
CA SER A 168 5.46 21.24 -6.71
C SER A 168 6.24 21.28 -5.39
N PHE A 169 5.67 20.70 -4.31
CA PHE A 169 6.36 20.61 -3.02
C PHE A 169 7.49 19.56 -3.02
N LEU A 170 7.54 18.68 -4.02
CA LEU A 170 8.60 17.70 -4.21
C LEU A 170 9.71 18.28 -5.09
N THR A 171 10.94 17.84 -4.86
CA THR A 171 12.03 18.02 -5.81
C THR A 171 11.95 16.93 -6.88
N ASN A 172 12.07 17.30 -8.16
CA ASN A 172 11.95 16.40 -9.31
C ASN A 172 10.66 15.54 -9.27
N PRO A 173 9.46 16.16 -9.15
CA PRO A 173 8.23 15.42 -9.12
C PRO A 173 8.00 14.65 -10.42
N GLN A 174 7.53 13.42 -10.30
CA GLN A 174 7.02 12.63 -11.42
C GLN A 174 5.63 12.11 -11.06
N ILE A 175 4.64 12.49 -11.85
CA ILE A 175 3.33 11.83 -11.85
C ILE A 175 3.47 10.49 -12.57
N LEU A 176 3.16 9.39 -11.87
CA LEU A 176 3.26 8.02 -12.39
C LEU A 176 1.97 7.59 -13.08
N ASN A 177 0.84 7.97 -12.51
CA ASN A 177 -0.50 7.74 -13.04
C ASN A 177 -1.46 8.78 -12.46
N HIS A 178 -2.56 9.02 -13.16
CA HIS A 178 -3.74 9.67 -12.63
C HIS A 178 -4.99 9.10 -13.30
N ARG A 179 -6.13 9.18 -12.62
CA ARG A 179 -7.44 8.85 -13.17
C ARG A 179 -8.55 9.52 -12.36
N ILE A 180 -9.67 9.76 -13.03
CA ILE A 180 -10.88 10.27 -12.39
C ILE A 180 -11.63 9.06 -11.81
N VAL A 181 -12.01 9.16 -10.54
CA VAL A 181 -12.75 8.12 -9.80
C VAL A 181 -13.88 8.75 -9.02
N SER A 182 -14.73 7.93 -8.42
CA SER A 182 -15.73 8.37 -7.44
C SER A 182 -15.38 7.83 -6.06
N VAL A 183 -15.30 8.70 -5.05
CA VAL A 183 -15.23 8.31 -3.64
C VAL A 183 -16.57 8.63 -3.00
N ASP A 184 -17.32 7.58 -2.65
CA ASP A 184 -18.69 7.67 -2.13
C ASP A 184 -19.55 8.71 -2.89
N LYS A 185 -19.64 8.56 -4.21
CA LYS A 185 -20.38 9.42 -5.16
C LYS A 185 -19.83 10.84 -5.40
N TYR A 186 -18.73 11.25 -4.77
CA TYR A 186 -18.06 12.51 -5.11
C TYR A 186 -17.02 12.29 -6.22
N PRO A 187 -17.03 13.11 -7.29
CA PRO A 187 -15.99 13.07 -8.31
C PRO A 187 -14.64 13.43 -7.67
N SER A 188 -13.64 12.60 -7.94
CA SER A 188 -12.36 12.65 -7.25
C SER A 188 -11.22 12.41 -8.24
N LEU A 189 -10.11 13.10 -8.04
CA LEU A 189 -8.88 12.84 -8.77
C LEU A 189 -8.00 11.88 -7.97
N GLU A 190 -7.76 10.69 -8.50
CA GLU A 190 -6.76 9.77 -7.98
C GLU A 190 -5.46 9.96 -8.76
N PHE A 191 -4.33 10.05 -8.07
CA PHE A 191 -3.02 10.03 -8.74
C PHE A 191 -1.94 9.45 -7.84
N THR A 192 -0.90 8.93 -8.49
CA THR A 192 0.33 8.52 -7.83
C THR A 192 1.47 9.40 -8.28
N MET A 193 2.22 9.96 -7.33
CA MET A 193 3.40 10.76 -7.61
C MET A 193 4.62 10.23 -6.83
N LYS A 194 5.80 10.41 -7.40
CA LYS A 194 7.07 10.21 -6.70
C LYS A 194 7.96 11.43 -6.84
N GLY A 195 8.89 11.60 -5.92
CA GLY A 195 9.89 12.65 -5.98
C GLY A 195 10.87 12.55 -4.83
N GLU A 196 11.66 13.60 -4.66
CA GLU A 196 12.58 13.73 -3.55
C GLU A 196 12.06 14.76 -2.54
N MET A 197 12.20 14.45 -1.26
CA MET A 197 11.97 15.39 -0.17
C MET A 197 13.25 15.50 0.66
N GLU A 198 13.68 16.73 0.91
CA GLU A 198 14.80 17.00 1.80
C GLU A 198 14.30 17.46 3.17
N ARG A 199 14.82 16.83 4.23
CA ARG A 199 14.56 17.26 5.61
C ARG A 199 15.86 17.22 6.41
N LEU A 200 16.28 18.37 6.93
CA LEU A 200 17.52 18.51 7.70
C LEU A 200 18.76 17.97 6.94
N GLY A 201 18.83 18.23 5.62
CA GLY A 201 19.92 17.75 4.76
C GLY A 201 19.82 16.28 4.33
N ILE A 202 18.84 15.52 4.83
CA ILE A 202 18.60 14.14 4.42
C ILE A 202 17.62 14.14 3.24
N LYS A 203 18.06 13.64 2.09
CA LYS A 203 17.23 13.42 0.91
C LYS A 203 16.59 12.04 0.95
N MET A 204 15.27 12.00 0.83
CA MET A 204 14.49 10.76 0.80
C MET A 204 13.70 10.69 -0.49
N SER A 205 13.76 9.55 -1.18
CA SER A 205 12.85 9.26 -2.29
C SER A 205 11.51 8.82 -1.72
N ILE A 206 10.47 9.60 -1.99
CA ILE A 206 9.12 9.36 -1.51
C ILE A 206 8.18 9.07 -2.67
N ILE A 207 7.19 8.25 -2.38
CA ILE A 207 6.07 7.96 -3.26
C ILE A 207 4.77 8.19 -2.49
N GLN A 208 3.77 8.72 -3.18
CA GLN A 208 2.46 9.04 -2.61
C GLN A 208 1.36 8.65 -3.57
N LYS A 209 0.30 8.03 -3.05
CA LYS A 209 -0.96 7.83 -3.76
C LYS A 209 -2.03 8.65 -3.06
N CYS A 210 -2.68 9.50 -3.83
CA CYS A 210 -3.59 10.52 -3.34
C CYS A 210 -4.96 10.39 -3.98
N TRP A 211 -6.00 10.67 -3.21
CA TRP A 211 -7.34 10.96 -3.69
C TRP A 211 -7.71 12.37 -3.26
N VAL A 212 -8.05 13.20 -4.23
CA VAL A 212 -8.55 14.55 -4.00
C VAL A 212 -10.04 14.55 -4.25
N ILE A 213 -10.80 14.71 -3.18
CA ILE A 213 -12.26 14.73 -3.20
C ILE A 213 -12.70 16.18 -3.07
N PHE A 214 -13.41 16.67 -4.08
CA PHE A 214 -13.96 18.01 -4.08
C PHE A 214 -15.34 17.95 -3.42
N PHE A 215 -15.38 18.33 -2.15
CA PHE A 215 -16.57 18.32 -1.32
C PHE A 215 -17.10 19.74 -1.23
N GLU A 216 -17.84 20.17 -2.26
CA GLU A 216 -18.49 21.50 -2.28
C GLU A 216 -17.49 22.66 -2.12
N ASP A 217 -17.55 23.37 -0.99
CA ASP A 217 -16.64 24.46 -0.62
C ASP A 217 -15.42 23.98 0.20
N LYS A 218 -15.15 22.67 0.20
CA LYS A 218 -14.02 22.00 0.84
C LYS A 218 -13.29 21.07 -0.13
N ILE A 219 -12.02 20.81 0.17
CA ILE A 219 -11.22 19.78 -0.49
C ILE A 219 -10.74 18.80 0.56
N VAL A 220 -11.09 17.53 0.39
CA VAL A 220 -10.61 16.42 1.22
C VAL A 220 -9.52 15.69 0.48
N TYR A 221 -8.31 15.69 1.04
CA TYR A 221 -7.22 14.84 0.57
C TYR A 221 -7.15 13.59 1.44
N LEU A 222 -7.25 12.45 0.79
CA LEU A 222 -6.86 11.17 1.35
C LEU A 222 -5.49 10.85 0.75
N GLN A 223 -4.46 10.91 1.58
CA GLN A 223 -3.08 10.87 1.11
C GLN A 223 -2.36 9.70 1.77
N SER A 224 -1.92 8.75 0.96
CA SER A 224 -0.97 7.71 1.41
C SER A 224 0.44 8.09 0.98
N GLY A 225 1.43 7.79 1.81
CA GLY A 225 2.81 8.13 1.50
C GLY A 225 3.82 7.30 2.28
N GLY A 226 5.01 7.16 1.70
CA GLY A 226 6.15 6.50 2.34
C GLY A 226 7.37 6.45 1.44
N LEU A 227 8.31 5.55 1.79
CA LEU A 227 9.49 5.30 0.97
C LEU A 227 9.12 4.62 -0.34
N ALA A 228 9.75 5.03 -1.44
CA ALA A 228 9.55 4.44 -2.77
C ALA A 228 10.22 3.05 -2.88
N ASN A 229 9.56 2.00 -2.38
CA ASN A 229 10.06 0.62 -2.37
C ASN A 229 8.94 -0.42 -2.57
N ASN A 230 9.28 -1.71 -2.53
CA ASN A 230 8.30 -2.80 -2.72
C ASN A 230 7.22 -2.87 -1.64
N GLU A 231 7.51 -2.42 -0.42
CA GLU A 231 6.54 -2.41 0.67
C GLU A 231 5.43 -1.37 0.38
N PHE A 232 5.76 -0.22 -0.22
CA PHE A 232 4.74 0.70 -0.72
C PHE A 232 3.84 0.05 -1.79
N ALA A 233 4.45 -0.61 -2.78
CA ALA A 233 3.71 -1.25 -3.86
C ALA A 233 2.77 -2.36 -3.34
N ALA A 234 3.18 -3.10 -2.31
CA ALA A 234 2.32 -4.09 -1.68
C ALA A 234 1.20 -3.46 -0.85
N LEU A 235 1.46 -2.32 -0.19
CA LEU A 235 0.47 -1.58 0.59
C LEU A 235 -0.55 -0.83 -0.28
N GLU A 236 -0.30 -0.66 -1.57
CA GLU A 236 -1.20 0.09 -2.46
C GLU A 236 -2.64 -0.41 -2.43
N LYS A 237 -2.82 -1.74 -2.43
CA LYS A 237 -4.14 -2.36 -2.30
C LYS A 237 -4.81 -2.05 -0.95
N LEU A 238 -4.04 -1.95 0.13
CA LEU A 238 -4.57 -1.58 1.43
C LEU A 238 -5.05 -0.12 1.43
N TYR A 239 -4.31 0.79 0.81
CA TYR A 239 -4.76 2.19 0.66
C TYR A 239 -6.06 2.29 -0.13
N ASP A 240 -6.21 1.50 -1.20
CA ASP A 240 -7.45 1.42 -1.97
C ASP A 240 -8.62 0.91 -1.12
N LEU A 241 -8.39 -0.10 -0.27
CA LEU A 241 -9.41 -0.63 0.64
C LEU A 241 -9.86 0.42 1.67
N VAL A 242 -8.92 1.17 2.25
CA VAL A 242 -9.23 2.26 3.19
C VAL A 242 -10.06 3.33 2.48
N THR A 243 -9.62 3.81 1.32
CA THR A 243 -10.35 4.85 0.57
C THR A 243 -11.72 4.36 0.09
N ASN A 244 -11.84 3.11 -0.35
CA ASN A 244 -13.12 2.52 -0.76
C ASN A 244 -14.10 2.33 0.41
N SER A 245 -13.62 2.36 1.66
CA SER A 245 -14.48 2.31 2.84
C SER A 245 -15.09 3.66 3.21
N VAL A 246 -14.66 4.76 2.57
CA VAL A 246 -15.11 6.12 2.87
C VAL A 246 -16.62 6.24 2.69
N ILE A 247 -17.26 6.90 3.64
CA ILE A 247 -18.67 7.27 3.60
C ILE A 247 -18.79 8.73 4.07
N PHE A 248 -19.46 9.56 3.28
CA PHE A 248 -20.01 10.85 3.71
C PHE A 248 -21.48 10.60 4.12
N PRO A 249 -21.83 10.63 5.41
CA PRO A 249 -23.18 10.24 5.85
C PRO A 249 -24.29 11.14 5.33
N GLU A 250 -24.02 12.44 5.20
CA GLU A 250 -25.01 13.50 4.92
C GLU A 250 -25.79 13.30 3.61
N GLN A 251 -25.24 12.54 2.67
CA GLN A 251 -25.89 12.24 1.39
C GLN A 251 -26.86 11.04 1.43
N TYR A 252 -27.04 10.42 2.60
CA TYR A 252 -27.97 9.32 2.82
C TYR A 252 -29.10 9.68 3.80
N ASP A 253 -29.01 10.84 4.45
CA ASP A 253 -30.06 11.38 5.29
C ASP A 253 -31.15 11.99 4.39
N TYR A 254 -32.27 11.27 4.25
CA TYR A 254 -33.48 11.69 3.54
C TYR A 254 -34.48 12.39 4.45
#